data_AF-A0A4Q2UTB7-F1
#
_entry.id   AF-A0A4Q2UTB7-F1
#
_cell.length_a   1.000
_cell.length_b   1.000
_cell.length_c   1.000
_cell.angle_alpha   90.00
_cell.angle_beta   90.00
_cell.angle_gamma   90.00
#
_symmetry.space_group_name_H-M   'P 1'
#
loop_
_entity.id
_entity.type
_entity.pdbx_description
1 polymer ?
#
loop_
_entity_poly.entity_id
_entity_poly.type
_entity_poly.pdbx_seq_one_letter_code
_entity_poly.pdbx_strand_id
1 'polypeptide(L)'
;FEGWGATTSLQKLHNLAVWLRNSSIHHDRWIEAVGITLGIDNDTRWSSWYHLIKRTTRKEREIKDFIDKHPECDNFRLNGVEWDTLKRTERFLSVFASGTLWVEGSEASLSQSLTLMDAILTFFEDQKVLYKSGPEKDLRMVHSIEMGWFILDKYYALVESTPVYAAAMLLDPSKRKHYLLQNWPEEWHQ
;
A
#
# COMPACT_ATOMS: atom_id res chain seq x y z
N PHE A 1 -9.59 12.11 -9.93
CA PHE A 1 -8.51 11.18 -9.55
C PHE A 1 -7.48 11.23 -10.66
N GLU A 2 -6.33 11.86 -10.43
CA GLU A 2 -5.29 12.04 -11.46
C GLU A 2 -4.34 10.82 -11.60
N GLY A 3 -4.61 9.73 -10.86
CA GLY A 3 -3.82 8.49 -10.90
C GLY A 3 -2.56 8.56 -10.05
N TRP A 4 -1.82 7.44 -9.98
CA TRP A 4 -0.58 7.33 -9.20
C TRP A 4 0.53 8.25 -9.72
N GLY A 5 0.60 8.47 -11.04
CA GLY A 5 1.61 9.33 -11.69
C GLY A 5 1.45 10.83 -11.42
N ALA A 6 0.40 11.28 -10.75
CA ALA A 6 0.17 12.68 -10.44
C ALA A 6 1.15 13.24 -9.37
N THR A 7 1.79 12.36 -8.59
CA THR A 7 2.78 12.79 -7.60
C THR A 7 4.16 12.86 -8.23
N THR A 8 4.86 13.98 -8.10
CA THR A 8 6.20 14.19 -8.67
C THR A 8 7.19 13.10 -8.29
N SER A 9 7.16 12.61 -7.04
CA SER A 9 8.02 11.52 -6.58
C SER A 9 7.77 10.20 -7.33
N LEU A 10 6.50 9.86 -7.56
CA LEU A 10 6.10 8.66 -8.30
C LEU A 10 6.42 8.79 -9.79
N GLN A 11 6.23 9.98 -10.36
CA GLN A 11 6.58 10.25 -11.75
C GLN A 11 8.09 10.15 -12.00
N LYS A 12 8.92 10.71 -11.12
CA LYS A 12 10.39 10.57 -11.19
C LYS A 12 10.81 9.10 -11.13
N LEU A 13 10.18 8.34 -10.24
CA LEU A 13 10.48 6.92 -10.07
C LEU A 13 10.07 6.08 -11.29
N HIS A 14 8.89 6.33 -11.84
CA HIS A 14 8.43 5.71 -13.09
C HIS A 14 9.40 6.02 -14.25
N ASN A 15 9.77 7.30 -14.41
CA ASN A 15 10.67 7.72 -15.47
C ASN A 15 12.06 7.08 -15.34
N LEU A 16 12.57 6.91 -14.12
CA LEU A 16 13.80 6.16 -13.88
C LEU A 16 13.66 4.70 -14.31
N ALA A 17 12.57 4.04 -13.93
CA ALA A 17 12.30 2.65 -14.31
C ALA A 17 12.21 2.47 -15.84
N VAL A 18 11.54 3.41 -16.52
CA VAL A 18 11.43 3.45 -17.99
C VAL A 18 12.80 3.69 -18.64
N TRP A 19 13.58 4.64 -18.11
CA TRP A 19 14.92 4.95 -18.61
C TRP A 19 15.86 3.73 -18.54
N LEU A 20 15.84 3.01 -17.41
CA LEU A 20 16.61 1.79 -17.22
C LEU A 20 16.18 0.66 -18.17
N ARG A 21 14.90 0.57 -18.51
CA ARG A 21 14.38 -0.45 -19.42
C ARG A 21 14.74 -0.18 -20.87
N ASN A 22 14.78 1.08 -21.28
CA ASN A 22 14.94 1.45 -22.69
C ASN A 22 16.36 1.27 -23.22
N SER A 23 17.33 0.92 -22.38
CA SER A 23 18.73 0.73 -22.75
C SER A 23 19.36 -0.39 -21.94
N SER A 24 19.86 -1.43 -22.64
CA SER A 24 20.60 -2.52 -21.99
C SER A 24 21.84 -2.00 -21.26
N ILE A 25 22.52 -0.98 -21.80
CA ILE A 25 23.69 -0.36 -21.16
C ILE A 25 23.31 0.28 -19.82
N HIS A 26 22.18 1.00 -19.76
CA HIS A 26 21.70 1.60 -18.52
C HIS A 26 21.28 0.52 -17.51
N HIS A 27 20.60 -0.52 -17.99
CA HIS A 27 20.22 -1.66 -17.18
C HIS A 27 21.43 -2.37 -16.55
N ASP A 28 22.45 -2.69 -17.35
CA ASP A 28 23.63 -3.43 -16.89
C ASP A 28 24.41 -2.64 -15.85
N ARG A 29 24.66 -1.34 -16.11
CA ARG A 29 25.29 -0.43 -15.14
C ARG A 29 24.51 -0.32 -13.83
N TRP A 30 23.19 -0.27 -13.93
CA TRP A 30 22.32 -0.23 -12.76
C TRP A 30 22.37 -1.52 -11.96
N ILE A 31 22.34 -2.67 -12.63
CA ILE A 31 22.44 -3.97 -11.95
C ILE A 31 23.80 -4.09 -11.26
N GLU A 32 24.88 -3.67 -11.89
CA GLU A 32 26.22 -3.65 -11.28
C GLU A 32 26.28 -2.75 -10.03
N ALA A 33 25.68 -1.56 -10.08
CA ALA A 33 25.76 -0.58 -8.99
C ALA A 33 24.75 -0.81 -7.85
N VAL A 34 23.50 -1.16 -8.17
CA VAL A 34 22.38 -1.21 -7.22
C VAL A 34 22.00 -2.66 -6.87
N GLY A 35 22.23 -3.61 -7.78
CA GLY A 35 22.04 -5.05 -7.56
C GLY A 35 20.59 -5.53 -7.57
N ILE A 36 19.65 -4.74 -8.10
CA ILE A 36 18.23 -5.12 -8.23
C ILE A 36 17.64 -4.62 -9.54
N THR A 37 16.63 -5.31 -10.07
CA THR A 37 15.77 -4.75 -11.12
C THR A 37 14.64 -3.96 -10.47
N LEU A 38 14.41 -2.70 -10.90
CA LEU A 38 13.29 -1.89 -10.41
C LEU A 38 11.93 -2.39 -10.88
N GLY A 39 11.85 -3.11 -12.01
CA GLY A 39 10.59 -3.46 -12.66
C GLY A 39 9.83 -2.22 -13.15
N ILE A 40 8.66 -2.41 -13.76
CA ILE A 40 7.80 -1.31 -14.18
C ILE A 40 6.52 -1.37 -13.37
N ASP A 41 6.06 -0.21 -12.93
CA ASP A 41 4.71 -0.05 -12.43
C ASP A 41 3.67 -0.21 -13.57
N ASN A 42 2.42 -0.39 -13.17
CA ASN A 42 1.28 -0.36 -14.08
C ASN A 42 0.37 0.74 -13.57
N ASP A 43 0.02 1.69 -14.43
CA ASP A 43 -0.79 2.87 -14.11
C ASP A 43 -2.09 2.55 -13.35
N THR A 44 -2.62 1.33 -13.53
CA THR A 44 -3.91 0.91 -12.95
C THR A 44 -3.80 0.04 -11.70
N ARG A 45 -2.60 -0.45 -11.32
CA ARG A 45 -2.45 -1.44 -10.23
C ARG A 45 -1.53 -0.93 -9.12
N TRP A 46 -2.13 -0.70 -7.95
CA TRP A 46 -1.41 -0.28 -6.73
C TRP A 46 -0.30 -1.25 -6.33
N SER A 47 -0.45 -2.56 -6.62
CA SER A 47 0.54 -3.59 -6.24
C SER A 47 1.86 -3.43 -7.01
N SER A 48 1.80 -3.11 -8.30
CA SER A 48 3.00 -2.84 -9.10
C SER A 48 3.74 -1.60 -8.59
N TRP A 49 3.01 -0.54 -8.27
CA TRP A 49 3.56 0.66 -7.63
C TRP A 49 4.16 0.34 -6.26
N TYR A 50 3.46 -0.41 -5.41
CA TYR A 50 3.98 -0.84 -4.11
C TYR A 50 5.32 -1.56 -4.22
N HIS A 51 5.44 -2.54 -5.12
CA HIS A 51 6.69 -3.27 -5.31
C HIS A 51 7.84 -2.42 -5.88
N LEU A 52 7.52 -1.46 -6.75
CA LEU A 52 8.49 -0.48 -7.25
C LEU A 52 9.00 0.41 -6.11
N ILE A 53 8.08 1.00 -5.34
CA ILE A 53 8.42 1.87 -4.19
C ILE A 53 9.23 1.08 -3.16
N LYS A 54 8.78 -0.12 -2.77
CA LYS A 54 9.46 -0.98 -1.77
C LYS A 54 10.90 -1.32 -2.16
N ARG A 55 11.14 -1.62 -3.43
CA ARG A 55 12.50 -1.88 -3.93
C ARG A 55 13.37 -0.63 -3.88
N THR A 56 12.78 0.51 -4.23
CA THR A 56 13.44 1.81 -4.28
C THR A 56 13.84 2.28 -2.89
N THR A 57 12.93 2.23 -1.92
CA THR A 57 13.20 2.63 -0.52
C THR A 57 14.24 1.71 0.14
N ARG A 58 14.25 0.41 -0.19
CA ARG A 58 15.26 -0.55 0.31
C ARG A 58 16.68 -0.26 -0.19
N LYS A 59 16.81 0.39 -1.35
CA LYS A 59 18.10 0.67 -2.01
C LYS A 59 18.41 2.17 -2.08
N GLU A 60 17.81 2.97 -1.20
CA GLU A 60 17.91 4.43 -1.22
C GLU A 60 19.36 4.94 -1.33
N ARG A 61 20.28 4.36 -0.55
CA ARG A 61 21.69 4.76 -0.57
C ARG A 61 22.35 4.44 -1.90
N GLU A 62 22.21 3.22 -2.37
CA GLU A 62 22.80 2.77 -3.65
C GLU A 62 22.24 3.57 -4.84
N ILE A 63 20.94 3.92 -4.79
CA ILE A 63 20.29 4.74 -5.82
C ILE A 63 20.82 6.18 -5.79
N LYS A 64 20.98 6.78 -4.61
CA LYS A 64 21.60 8.11 -4.46
C LYS A 64 23.03 8.11 -5.02
N ASP A 65 23.84 7.13 -4.61
CA ASP A 65 25.22 6.96 -5.08
C ASP A 65 25.28 6.75 -6.60
N PHE A 66 24.31 6.02 -7.18
CA PHE A 66 24.23 5.82 -8.63
C PHE A 66 23.93 7.12 -9.37
N ILE A 67 22.92 7.87 -8.92
CA ILE A 67 22.52 9.15 -9.54
C ILE A 67 23.65 10.17 -9.41
N ASP A 68 24.36 10.21 -8.29
CA ASP A 68 25.51 11.11 -8.09
C ASP A 68 26.66 10.85 -9.08
N LYS A 69 26.84 9.60 -9.51
CA LYS A 69 27.87 9.20 -10.49
C LYS A 69 27.42 9.36 -11.95
N HIS A 70 26.13 9.58 -12.19
CA HIS A 70 25.54 9.65 -13.53
C HIS A 70 24.71 10.93 -13.69
N PRO A 71 25.33 12.06 -14.07
CA PRO A 71 24.65 13.35 -14.21
C PRO A 71 23.44 13.33 -15.16
N GLU A 72 23.42 12.42 -16.14
CA GLU A 72 22.27 12.20 -17.03
C GLU A 72 21.00 11.76 -16.28
N CYS A 73 21.13 11.23 -15.06
CA CYS A 73 20.04 10.79 -14.20
C CYS A 73 19.50 11.88 -13.26
N ASP A 74 20.04 13.11 -13.30
CA ASP A 74 19.70 14.14 -12.31
C ASP A 74 18.21 14.53 -12.32
N ASN A 75 17.56 14.44 -13.49
CA ASN A 75 16.11 14.64 -13.63
C ASN A 75 15.27 13.63 -12.80
N PHE A 76 15.83 12.48 -12.42
CA PHE A 76 15.17 11.46 -11.62
C PHE A 76 15.44 11.61 -10.12
N ARG A 77 16.28 12.57 -9.73
CA ARG A 77 16.71 12.76 -8.34
C ARG A 77 15.52 13.07 -7.44
N LEU A 78 15.36 12.22 -6.43
CA LEU A 78 14.41 12.41 -5.35
C LEU A 78 15.07 13.21 -4.21
N ASN A 79 14.43 14.31 -3.80
CA ASN A 79 14.84 15.07 -2.62
C ASN A 79 14.39 14.37 -1.32
N GLY A 80 14.81 14.88 -0.16
CA GLY A 80 14.48 14.28 1.14
C GLY A 80 12.97 14.11 1.39
N VAL A 81 12.17 15.13 1.06
CA VAL A 81 10.71 15.10 1.21
C VAL A 81 10.06 14.06 0.28
N GLU A 82 10.56 13.93 -0.95
CA GLU A 82 10.08 12.93 -1.90
C GLU A 82 10.41 11.51 -1.42
N TRP A 83 11.60 11.28 -0.86
CA TRP A 83 11.97 10.00 -0.24
C TRP A 83 11.07 9.66 0.94
N ASP A 84 10.80 10.63 1.82
CA ASP A 84 9.93 10.42 2.99
C ASP A 84 8.49 10.13 2.57
N THR A 85 8.01 10.79 1.51
CA THR A 85 6.70 10.51 0.91
C THR A 85 6.64 9.05 0.43
N LEU A 86 7.65 8.58 -0.30
CA LEU A 86 7.71 7.19 -0.77
C LEU A 86 7.72 6.18 0.38
N LYS A 87 8.48 6.45 1.46
CA LYS A 87 8.51 5.58 2.65
C LYS A 87 7.16 5.52 3.35
N ARG A 88 6.47 6.65 3.49
CA ARG A 88 5.12 6.69 4.08
C ARG A 88 4.12 5.91 3.22
N THR A 89 4.17 6.09 1.90
CA THR A 89 3.32 5.33 0.96
C THR A 89 3.62 3.82 1.03
N GLU A 90 4.89 3.42 1.06
CA GLU A 90 5.30 2.02 1.19
C GLU A 90 4.80 1.39 2.49
N ARG A 91 5.00 2.08 3.62
CA ARG A 91 4.49 1.64 4.92
C ARG A 91 2.96 1.48 4.90
N PHE A 92 2.25 2.44 4.32
CA PHE A 92 0.79 2.39 4.27
C PHE A 92 0.28 1.21 3.41
N LEU A 93 0.87 1.03 2.22
CA LEU A 93 0.48 -0.05 1.31
C LEU A 93 0.94 -1.44 1.76
N SER A 94 1.90 -1.52 2.68
CA SER A 94 2.39 -2.82 3.20
C SER A 94 1.30 -3.66 3.87
N VAL A 95 0.34 -3.01 4.53
CA VAL A 95 -0.82 -3.68 5.16
C VAL A 95 -1.71 -4.31 4.10
N PHE A 96 -1.96 -3.61 2.99
CA PHE A 96 -2.73 -4.15 1.87
C PHE A 96 -2.01 -5.32 1.19
N ALA A 97 -0.70 -5.22 0.97
CA ALA A 97 0.08 -6.30 0.38
C ALA A 97 0.07 -7.56 1.25
N SER A 98 0.29 -7.40 2.55
CA SER A 98 0.31 -8.51 3.49
C SER A 98 -1.09 -9.10 3.70
N GLY A 99 -2.11 -8.23 3.78
CA GLY A 99 -3.50 -8.62 3.91
C GLY A 99 -4.01 -9.37 2.68
N THR A 100 -3.70 -8.89 1.48
CA THR A 100 -4.06 -9.58 0.22
C THR A 100 -3.44 -10.96 0.17
N LEU A 101 -2.15 -11.08 0.52
CA LEU A 101 -1.46 -12.38 0.60
C LEU A 101 -2.11 -13.34 1.60
N TRP A 102 -2.68 -12.81 2.69
CA TRP A 102 -3.35 -13.61 3.71
C TRP A 102 -4.74 -14.12 3.27
N VAL A 103 -5.44 -13.37 2.40
CA VAL A 103 -6.78 -13.72 1.90
C VAL A 103 -6.78 -14.24 0.47
N GLU A 104 -5.61 -14.53 -0.11
CA GLU A 104 -5.49 -15.15 -1.43
C GLU A 104 -5.02 -16.62 -1.32
N GLY A 105 -5.44 -17.46 -2.26
CA GLY A 105 -5.08 -18.88 -2.31
C GLY A 105 -6.27 -19.82 -2.13
N SER A 106 -6.02 -21.13 -2.19
CA SER A 106 -7.06 -22.16 -2.12
C SER A 106 -7.73 -22.29 -0.75
N GLU A 107 -7.03 -21.89 0.30
CA GLU A 107 -7.51 -21.95 1.69
C GLU A 107 -8.15 -20.63 2.15
N ALA A 108 -8.24 -19.64 1.26
CA ALA A 108 -8.87 -18.36 1.57
C ALA A 108 -10.38 -18.54 1.76
N SER A 109 -10.87 -18.04 2.89
CA SER A 109 -12.26 -18.12 3.29
C SER A 109 -12.89 -16.74 3.36
N LEU A 110 -14.20 -16.70 3.14
CA LEU A 110 -14.97 -15.46 3.23
C LEU A 110 -14.90 -14.83 4.64
N SER A 111 -14.73 -15.66 5.68
CA SER A 111 -14.55 -15.20 7.05
C SER A 111 -13.25 -14.40 7.21
N GLN A 112 -12.17 -14.78 6.52
CA GLN A 112 -10.90 -14.06 6.54
C GLN A 112 -11.00 -12.72 5.84
N SER A 113 -11.78 -12.61 4.76
CA SER A 113 -12.01 -11.33 4.08
C SER A 113 -12.62 -10.28 5.02
N LEU A 114 -13.58 -10.68 5.86
CA LEU A 114 -14.17 -9.80 6.88
C LEU A 114 -13.14 -9.35 7.92
N THR A 115 -12.40 -10.31 8.49
CA THR A 115 -11.34 -10.01 9.47
C THR A 115 -10.27 -9.08 8.89
N LEU A 116 -9.95 -9.21 7.60
CA LEU A 116 -9.06 -8.29 6.92
C LEU A 116 -9.65 -6.88 6.82
N MET A 117 -10.94 -6.76 6.45
CA MET A 117 -11.59 -5.46 6.38
C MET A 117 -11.59 -4.74 7.74
N ASP A 118 -11.89 -5.45 8.83
CA ASP A 118 -11.80 -4.90 10.20
C ASP A 118 -10.40 -4.39 10.50
N ALA A 119 -9.39 -5.23 10.24
CA ALA A 119 -7.99 -4.89 10.49
C ALA A 119 -7.54 -3.66 9.67
N ILE A 120 -8.01 -3.54 8.42
CA ILE A 120 -7.72 -2.38 7.58
C ILE A 120 -8.46 -1.13 8.11
N LEU A 121 -9.73 -1.23 8.53
CA LEU A 121 -10.47 -0.09 9.10
C LEU A 121 -9.78 0.45 10.36
N THR A 122 -9.42 -0.43 11.30
CA THR A 122 -8.65 -0.05 12.49
C THR A 122 -7.31 0.57 12.11
N PHE A 123 -6.60 -0.01 11.14
CA PHE A 123 -5.35 0.56 10.65
C PHE A 123 -5.53 1.98 10.10
N PHE A 124 -6.60 2.25 9.35
CA PHE A 124 -6.88 3.60 8.84
C PHE A 124 -7.13 4.60 9.95
N GLU A 125 -7.88 4.23 10.99
CA GLU A 125 -8.16 5.08 12.14
C GLU A 125 -6.87 5.42 12.91
N ASP A 126 -6.02 4.42 13.16
CA ASP A 126 -4.72 4.60 13.80
C ASP A 126 -3.80 5.52 12.98
N GLN A 127 -3.71 5.29 11.66
CA GLN A 127 -2.91 6.14 10.78
C GLN A 127 -3.46 7.56 10.70
N LYS A 128 -4.79 7.74 10.72
CA LYS A 128 -5.41 9.07 10.74
C LYS A 128 -4.97 9.86 11.98
N VAL A 129 -4.96 9.23 13.15
CA VAL A 129 -4.49 9.87 14.39
C VAL A 129 -3.01 10.24 14.29
N LEU A 130 -2.17 9.33 13.77
CA LEU A 130 -0.73 9.54 13.58
C LEU A 130 -0.42 10.76 12.71
N TYR A 131 -1.10 10.92 11.57
CA TYR A 131 -0.80 11.99 10.60
C TYR A 131 -1.55 13.30 10.87
N LYS A 132 -2.53 13.32 11.78
CA LYS A 132 -3.32 14.53 12.10
C LYS A 132 -2.55 15.57 12.91
N SER A 133 -1.65 15.12 13.78
CA SER A 133 -0.90 15.99 14.70
C SER A 133 0.46 15.41 15.10
N GLY A 134 1.35 16.25 15.60
CA GLY A 134 2.67 15.82 16.08
C GLY A 134 3.76 15.84 14.99
N PRO A 135 4.90 15.16 15.21
CA PRO A 135 6.06 15.22 14.32
C PRO A 135 5.81 14.57 12.95
N GLU A 136 4.89 13.61 12.86
CA GLU A 136 4.53 12.94 11.60
C GLU A 136 3.46 13.68 10.80
N LYS A 137 2.97 14.84 11.26
CA LYS A 137 1.82 15.55 10.68
C LYS A 137 1.92 15.70 9.17
N ASP A 138 0.90 15.21 8.47
CA ASP A 138 0.78 15.34 7.01
C ASP A 138 -0.69 15.35 6.60
N LEU A 139 -1.19 16.54 6.26
CA LEU A 139 -2.59 16.74 5.90
C LEU A 139 -2.96 16.06 4.57
N ARG A 140 -2.00 15.83 3.67
CA ARG A 140 -2.26 15.10 2.41
C ARG A 140 -2.47 13.63 2.69
N MET A 141 -1.67 13.05 3.59
CA MET A 141 -1.88 11.68 4.08
C MET A 141 -3.22 11.56 4.78
N VAL A 142 -3.58 12.48 5.68
CA VAL A 142 -4.90 12.46 6.36
C VAL A 142 -6.05 12.45 5.34
N HIS A 143 -6.03 13.34 4.36
CA HIS A 143 -7.06 13.38 3.34
C HIS A 143 -7.13 12.08 2.52
N SER A 144 -5.97 11.52 2.16
CA SER A 144 -5.89 10.25 1.42
C SER A 144 -6.44 9.07 2.24
N ILE A 145 -6.15 9.04 3.54
CA ILE A 145 -6.67 8.06 4.50
C ILE A 145 -8.19 8.20 4.61
N GLU A 146 -8.72 9.41 4.78
CA GLU A 146 -10.17 9.62 4.87
C GLU A 146 -10.90 9.16 3.61
N MET A 147 -10.34 9.42 2.43
CA MET A 147 -10.91 8.93 1.16
C MET A 147 -10.88 7.41 1.04
N GLY A 148 -9.77 6.77 1.43
CA GLY A 148 -9.69 5.31 1.41
C GLY A 148 -10.59 4.65 2.46
N TRP A 149 -10.69 5.23 3.65
CA TRP A 149 -11.59 4.77 4.72
C TRP A 149 -13.04 4.84 4.25
N PHE A 150 -13.47 5.96 3.66
CA PHE A 150 -14.82 6.13 3.13
C PHE A 150 -15.18 5.08 2.07
N ILE A 151 -14.24 4.73 1.19
CA ILE A 151 -14.45 3.68 0.20
C ILE A 151 -14.57 2.31 0.88
N LEU A 152 -13.72 2.02 1.85
CA LEU A 152 -13.74 0.74 2.57
C LEU A 152 -15.02 0.57 3.39
N ASP A 153 -15.45 1.60 4.11
CA ASP A 153 -16.71 1.65 4.86
C ASP A 153 -17.91 1.34 3.97
N LYS A 154 -17.95 1.92 2.76
CA LYS A 154 -18.98 1.58 1.76
C LYS A 154 -18.99 0.10 1.40
N TYR A 155 -17.83 -0.53 1.23
CA TYR A 155 -17.77 -1.97 0.95
C TYR A 155 -18.14 -2.81 2.16
N TYR A 156 -17.77 -2.36 3.36
CA TYR A 156 -18.11 -3.01 4.62
C TYR A 156 -19.64 -3.01 4.85
N ALA A 157 -20.33 -1.89 4.60
CA ALA A 157 -21.79 -1.82 4.67
C ALA A 157 -22.50 -2.80 3.69
N LEU A 158 -21.92 -3.05 2.52
CA LEU A 158 -22.45 -4.05 1.59
C LEU A 158 -22.30 -5.48 2.13
N VAL A 159 -21.23 -5.75 2.88
CA VAL A 159 -21.02 -7.03 3.54
C VAL A 159 -22.10 -7.28 4.59
N GLU A 160 -22.45 -6.28 5.40
CA GLU A 160 -23.54 -6.39 6.40
C GLU A 160 -24.89 -6.72 5.74
N SER A 161 -25.16 -6.18 4.55
CA SER A 161 -26.39 -6.47 3.81
C SER A 161 -26.42 -7.87 3.17
N THR A 162 -25.31 -8.61 3.18
CA THR A 162 -25.18 -9.90 2.51
C THR A 162 -25.02 -11.04 3.52
N PRO A 163 -26.04 -11.90 3.72
CA PRO A 163 -26.06 -12.90 4.80
C PRO A 163 -24.95 -13.96 4.70
N VAL A 164 -24.35 -14.14 3.52
CA VAL A 164 -23.27 -15.12 3.29
C VAL A 164 -22.02 -14.85 4.14
N TYR A 165 -21.71 -13.57 4.42
CA TYR A 165 -20.57 -13.21 5.24
C TYR A 165 -20.81 -13.52 6.72
N ALA A 166 -22.00 -13.19 7.23
CA ALA A 166 -22.44 -13.58 8.57
C ALA A 166 -22.41 -15.10 8.76
N ALA A 167 -22.93 -15.85 7.78
CA ALA A 167 -22.90 -17.31 7.79
C ALA A 167 -21.46 -17.85 7.80
N ALA A 168 -20.56 -17.29 6.99
CA ALA A 168 -19.16 -17.70 6.96
C ALA A 168 -18.45 -17.50 8.31
N MET A 169 -18.73 -16.41 9.02
CA MET A 169 -18.17 -16.14 10.35
C MET A 169 -18.69 -17.11 11.41
N LEU A 170 -19.98 -17.47 11.34
CA LEU A 170 -20.59 -18.45 12.24
C LEU A 170 -20.07 -19.87 11.99
N LEU A 171 -19.86 -20.24 10.74
CA LEU A 171 -19.38 -21.57 10.33
C LEU A 171 -17.89 -21.76 10.60
N ASP A 172 -17.11 -20.68 10.70
CA ASP A 172 -15.69 -20.72 11.05
C ASP A 172 -15.49 -21.17 12.51
N PRO A 173 -14.90 -22.37 12.76
CA PRO A 173 -14.72 -22.91 14.10
C PRO A 173 -13.88 -22.03 15.03
N SER A 174 -13.00 -21.20 14.47
CA SER A 174 -12.10 -20.33 15.24
C SER A 174 -12.76 -19.03 15.70
N LYS A 175 -13.87 -18.63 15.08
CA LYS A 175 -14.53 -17.33 15.31
C LYS A 175 -15.89 -17.49 16.00
N ARG A 176 -16.78 -18.31 15.40
CA ARG A 176 -18.13 -18.64 15.91
C ARG A 176 -18.82 -17.45 16.59
N LYS A 177 -19.41 -17.66 17.77
CA LYS A 177 -20.11 -16.62 18.55
C LYS A 177 -19.16 -15.55 19.10
N HIS A 178 -17.88 -15.87 19.33
CA HIS A 178 -16.94 -14.93 19.97
C HIS A 178 -16.72 -13.68 19.12
N TYR A 179 -16.59 -13.84 17.80
CA TYR A 179 -16.42 -12.71 16.90
C TYR A 179 -17.63 -11.78 16.91
N LEU A 180 -18.86 -12.33 16.92
CA LEU A 180 -20.09 -11.53 16.98
C LEU A 180 -20.16 -10.69 18.25
N LEU A 181 -19.81 -11.30 19.38
CA LEU A 181 -19.83 -10.63 20.68
C LEU A 181 -18.80 -9.49 20.79
N GLN A 182 -17.69 -9.57 20.05
CA GLN A 182 -16.63 -8.56 20.09
C GLN A 182 -16.80 -7.42 19.08
N ASN A 183 -17.29 -7.74 17.88
CA ASN A 183 -17.22 -6.80 16.74
C ASN A 183 -18.59 -6.27 16.31
N TRP A 184 -19.70 -6.87 16.74
CA TRP A 184 -21.05 -6.40 16.38
C TRP A 184 -21.76 -5.71 17.55
N PRO A 185 -22.71 -4.80 17.27
CA PRO A 185 -23.50 -4.14 18.30
C PRO A 185 -24.23 -5.13 19.22
N GLU A 186 -24.32 -4.81 20.51
CA GLU A 186 -24.97 -5.68 21.52
C GLU A 186 -26.44 -5.99 21.18
N GLU A 187 -27.11 -5.08 20.47
CA GLU A 187 -28.50 -5.23 20.02
C GLU A 187 -28.71 -6.47 19.12
N TRP A 188 -27.64 -6.97 18.49
CA TRP A 188 -27.68 -8.09 17.56
C TRP A 188 -27.26 -9.43 18.19
N HIS A 189 -27.00 -9.44 19.51
CA HIS A 189 -26.53 -10.63 20.24
C HIS A 189 -27.66 -11.57 20.71
N GLN A 190 -28.93 -11.26 20.39
CA GLN A 190 -30.11 -12.00 20.85
C GLN A 190 -30.25 -13.38 20.22
#